data_AF-A0A7S3J0J4-F1
#
_entry.id   AF-A0A7S3J0J4-F1
#
_cell.length_a   1.000
_cell.length_b   1.000
_cell.length_c   1.000
_cell.angle_alpha   90.00
_cell.angle_beta   90.00
_cell.angle_gamma   90.00
#
_symmetry.space_group_name_H-M   'P 1'
#
loop_
_entity.id
_entity.type
_entity.pdbx_description
1 polymer ?
#
loop_
_entity_poly.entity_id
_entity_poly.type
_entity_poly.pdbx_seq_one_letter_code
_entity_poly.pdbx_strand_id
1 'polypeptide(L)'
;MPPNRKLMYNMNYFTLQLNQLTDALTAKLPPTDSRLRGDIRRWEHGDLEGATKEKTRLETNQRERRKKVRQLLLEERGLKKVDMHQEQEFYSPKFFSQSPDPKFKFKYTPIEGEEGYWSLRERHDWSKQPRIFEDDCEAFY
;
A
#
# COMPACT_ATOMS: atom_id res chain seq x y z
N MET A 1 -10.81 4.48 27.89
CA MET A 1 -9.53 3.88 27.45
C MET A 1 -9.47 2.42 27.88
N PRO A 2 -8.81 1.53 27.13
CA PRO A 2 -8.59 0.14 27.53
C PRO A 2 -7.85 0.05 28.88
N PRO A 3 -8.22 -0.87 29.79
CA PRO A 3 -7.57 -1.02 31.09
C PRO A 3 -6.05 -1.23 31.00
N ASN A 4 -5.60 -2.03 30.04
CA ASN A 4 -4.19 -2.42 29.87
C ASN A 4 -3.44 -1.59 28.82
N ARG A 5 -3.90 -0.37 28.49
CA ARG A 5 -3.33 0.44 27.37
C ARG A 5 -1.81 0.59 27.42
N LYS A 6 -1.20 0.64 28.62
CA LYS A 6 0.25 0.78 28.79
C LYS A 6 1.03 -0.38 28.16
N LEU A 7 0.42 -1.56 28.10
CA LEU A 7 0.98 -2.76 27.45
C LEU A 7 0.66 -2.82 25.95
N MET A 8 -0.22 -1.93 25.47
CA MET A 8 -0.72 -1.90 24.09
C MET A 8 -0.38 -0.56 23.44
N TYR A 9 0.86 -0.09 23.60
CA TYR A 9 1.37 1.15 23.00
C TYR A 9 0.53 2.40 23.32
N ASN A 10 -0.15 2.41 24.47
CA ASN A 10 -1.12 3.44 24.89
C ASN A 10 -2.27 3.69 23.90
N MET A 11 -2.60 2.70 23.06
CA MET A 11 -3.69 2.79 22.10
C MET A 11 -5.04 3.00 22.78
N ASN A 12 -5.90 3.81 22.15
CA ASN A 12 -7.30 3.94 22.53
C ASN A 12 -8.14 2.84 21.84
N TYR A 13 -9.42 2.73 22.20
CA TYR A 13 -10.30 1.70 21.62
C TYR A 13 -10.44 1.82 20.09
N PHE A 14 -10.39 3.04 19.55
CA PHE A 14 -10.47 3.26 18.11
C PHE A 14 -9.20 2.76 17.41
N THR A 15 -8.02 3.09 17.92
CA THR A 15 -6.73 2.63 17.37
C THR A 15 -6.62 1.11 17.38
N LEU A 16 -7.08 0.45 18.45
CA LEU A 16 -7.10 -1.01 18.54
C LEU A 16 -7.97 -1.68 17.45
N GLN A 17 -8.98 -0.97 16.93
CA GLN A 17 -9.87 -1.51 15.89
C GLN A 17 -9.34 -1.27 14.47
N LEU A 18 -8.37 -0.36 14.27
CA LEU A 18 -7.91 0.01 12.93
C LEU A 18 -7.39 -1.20 12.14
N ASN A 19 -6.64 -2.09 12.80
CA ASN A 19 -6.01 -3.26 12.18
C ASN A 19 -6.76 -4.58 12.42
N GLN A 20 -7.97 -4.53 13.00
CA GLN A 20 -8.79 -5.71 13.18
C GLN A 20 -9.22 -6.26 11.81
N LEU A 21 -9.01 -7.56 11.62
CA LEU A 21 -9.33 -8.26 10.38
C LEU A 21 -10.31 -9.39 10.67
N THR A 22 -11.51 -9.29 10.11
CA THR A 22 -12.55 -10.32 10.19
C THR A 22 -12.70 -11.01 8.83
N ASP A 23 -13.25 -12.21 8.79
CA ASP A 23 -13.45 -12.94 7.53
C ASP A 23 -14.33 -12.15 6.54
N ALA A 24 -15.41 -11.55 7.06
CA ALA A 24 -16.30 -10.70 6.27
C ALA A 24 -15.61 -9.45 5.70
N LEU A 25 -14.62 -8.90 6.42
CA LEU A 25 -13.83 -7.78 5.92
C LEU A 25 -12.81 -8.27 4.89
N THR A 26 -12.09 -9.36 5.20
CA THR A 26 -11.05 -9.95 4.34
C THR A 26 -11.57 -10.23 2.93
N ALA A 27 -12.78 -10.77 2.82
CA ALA A 27 -13.43 -11.03 1.53
C ALA A 27 -13.62 -9.77 0.65
N LYS A 28 -13.56 -8.57 1.23
CA LYS A 28 -13.84 -7.28 0.57
C LYS A 28 -12.62 -6.36 0.47
N LEU A 29 -11.42 -6.78 0.90
CA LEU A 29 -10.24 -5.92 0.86
C LEU A 29 -9.47 -6.09 -0.46
N PRO A 30 -8.88 -5.01 -1.00
CA PRO A 30 -7.87 -5.16 -2.04
C PRO A 30 -6.62 -5.84 -1.46
N PRO A 31 -5.76 -6.45 -2.30
CA PRO A 31 -4.52 -7.08 -1.86
C PRO A 31 -3.49 -6.11 -1.25
N THR A 32 -3.76 -4.80 -1.32
CA THR A 32 -2.89 -3.73 -0.82
C THR A 32 -3.31 -3.17 0.55
N ASP A 33 -4.41 -3.67 1.16
CA ASP A 33 -4.88 -3.14 2.44
C ASP A 33 -3.88 -3.40 3.57
N SER A 34 -3.63 -2.40 4.42
CA SER A 34 -2.65 -2.49 5.50
C SER A 34 -2.92 -3.64 6.48
N ARG A 35 -4.17 -4.09 6.63
CA ARG A 35 -4.52 -5.23 7.51
C ARG A 35 -3.95 -6.56 7.05
N LEU A 36 -3.61 -6.66 5.77
CA LEU A 36 -3.02 -7.85 5.15
C LEU A 36 -1.48 -7.83 5.22
N ARG A 37 -0.88 -6.75 5.74
CA ARG A 37 0.57 -6.61 5.80
C ARG A 37 1.16 -7.58 6.84
N GLY A 38 1.91 -8.57 6.37
CA GLY A 38 2.34 -9.72 7.16
C GLY A 38 3.26 -9.39 8.34
N ASP A 39 4.15 -8.41 8.20
CA ASP A 39 5.07 -7.98 9.26
C ASP A 39 4.31 -7.37 10.46
N ILE A 40 3.34 -6.49 10.19
CA ILE A 40 2.47 -5.90 11.22
C ILE A 40 1.64 -6.98 11.90
N ARG A 41 1.06 -7.91 11.13
CA ARG A 41 0.22 -8.99 11.69
C ARG A 41 1.02 -9.89 12.63
N ARG A 42 2.22 -10.33 12.23
CA ARG A 42 3.10 -11.13 13.08
C ARG A 42 3.50 -10.40 14.35
N TRP A 43 3.80 -9.10 14.23
CA TRP A 43 4.14 -8.26 15.36
C TRP A 43 2.99 -8.17 16.38
N GLU A 44 1.76 -7.96 15.91
CA GLU A 44 0.57 -7.95 16.77
C GLU A 44 0.32 -9.27 17.49
N HIS A 45 0.72 -10.41 16.90
CA HIS A 45 0.64 -11.73 17.51
C HIS A 45 1.83 -12.08 18.40
N GLY A 46 2.81 -11.18 18.55
CA GLY A 46 4.02 -11.39 19.36
C GLY A 46 5.12 -12.21 18.66
N ASP A 47 4.97 -12.56 17.38
CA ASP A 47 6.01 -13.18 16.56
C ASP A 47 7.00 -12.12 16.05
N LEU A 48 7.89 -11.66 16.93
CA LEU A 48 8.85 -10.58 16.64
C LEU A 48 9.91 -10.98 15.61
N GLU A 49 10.35 -12.23 15.65
CA GLU A 49 11.34 -12.76 14.70
C GLU A 49 10.74 -12.88 13.30
N GLY A 50 9.55 -13.48 13.19
CA GLY A 50 8.84 -13.56 11.92
C GLY A 50 8.45 -12.18 11.38
N ALA A 51 8.03 -11.25 12.23
CA ALA A 51 7.76 -9.87 11.83
C ALA A 51 8.98 -9.19 11.22
N THR A 52 10.17 -9.38 11.83
CA THR A 52 11.41 -8.79 11.33
C THR A 52 11.82 -9.39 9.99
N LYS A 53 11.77 -10.72 9.85
CA LYS A 53 12.05 -11.41 8.57
C LYS A 53 11.12 -10.94 7.46
N GLU A 54 9.82 -10.85 7.76
CA GLU A 54 8.81 -10.42 6.82
C GLU A 54 8.97 -8.94 6.42
N LYS A 55 9.31 -8.08 7.38
CA LYS A 55 9.63 -6.67 7.11
C LYS A 55 10.81 -6.56 6.14
N THR A 56 11.89 -7.30 6.40
CA THR A 56 13.07 -7.32 5.52
C THR A 56 12.73 -7.80 4.11
N ARG A 57 11.89 -8.83 3.98
CA ARG A 57 11.40 -9.32 2.69
C ARG A 57 10.61 -8.24 1.94
N LEU A 58 9.58 -7.67 2.57
CA LEU A 58 8.73 -6.64 1.98
C LEU A 58 9.51 -5.41 1.52
N GLU A 59 10.40 -4.88 2.37
CA GLU A 59 11.23 -3.71 2.04
C GLU A 59 12.23 -4.01 0.93
N THR A 60 12.79 -5.22 0.89
CA THR A 60 13.72 -5.63 -0.18
C THR A 60 12.98 -5.77 -1.51
N ASN A 61 11.82 -6.43 -1.53
CA ASN A 61 11.01 -6.56 -2.73
C ASN A 61 10.56 -5.18 -3.25
N GLN A 62 10.17 -4.26 -2.37
CA GLN A 62 9.85 -2.89 -2.76
C GLN A 62 11.07 -2.17 -3.36
N ARG A 63 12.26 -2.31 -2.77
CA ARG A 63 13.51 -1.72 -3.30
C ARG A 63 13.84 -2.27 -4.69
N GLU A 64 13.71 -3.57 -4.91
CA GLU A 64 13.97 -4.18 -6.22
C GLU A 64 12.94 -3.75 -7.27
N ARG A 65 11.64 -3.72 -6.93
CA ARG A 65 10.61 -3.15 -7.82
C ARG A 65 10.92 -1.71 -8.19
N ARG A 66 11.36 -0.89 -7.24
CA ARG A 66 11.73 0.51 -7.49
C ARG A 66 12.93 0.63 -8.43
N LYS A 67 13.92 -0.27 -8.35
CA LYS A 67 15.03 -0.33 -9.33
C LYS A 67 14.54 -0.71 -10.72
N LYS A 68 13.66 -1.71 -10.84
CA LYS A 68 13.05 -2.12 -12.11
C LYS A 68 12.25 -0.98 -12.75
N VAL A 69 11.41 -0.29 -11.97
CA VAL A 69 10.66 0.90 -12.42
C VAL A 69 11.61 1.96 -12.98
N ARG A 70 12.72 2.26 -12.28
CA ARG A 70 13.71 3.20 -12.77
C ARG A 70 14.26 2.78 -14.14
N GLN A 71 14.59 1.50 -14.31
CA GLN A 71 15.11 0.99 -15.58
C GLN A 71 14.08 1.13 -16.70
N LEU A 72 12.84 0.70 -16.46
CA LEU A 72 11.74 0.81 -17.42
C LEU A 72 11.50 2.27 -17.84
N LEU A 73 11.52 3.21 -16.90
CA LEU A 73 11.36 4.63 -17.20
C LEU A 73 12.52 5.22 -18.04
N LEU A 74 13.76 4.74 -17.86
CA LEU A 74 14.90 5.16 -18.66
C LEU A 74 14.83 4.59 -20.09
N GLU A 75 14.44 3.31 -20.21
CA GLU A 75 14.41 2.59 -21.49
C GLU A 75 13.15 2.91 -22.32
N GLU A 76 11.95 2.78 -21.74
CA GLU A 76 10.67 2.89 -22.46
C GLU A 76 10.29 4.34 -22.74
N ARG A 77 10.56 5.26 -21.82
CA ARG A 77 10.27 6.70 -21.99
C ARG A 77 11.46 7.52 -22.49
N GLY A 78 12.64 6.90 -22.65
CA GLY A 78 13.85 7.59 -23.09
C GLY A 78 14.31 8.70 -22.14
N LEU A 79 13.95 8.62 -20.85
CA LEU A 79 14.35 9.61 -19.86
C LEU A 79 15.87 9.51 -19.62
N LYS A 80 16.57 10.64 -19.60
CA LYS A 80 18.02 10.66 -19.29
C LYS A 80 18.31 10.48 -17.81
N LYS A 81 17.34 10.83 -16.96
CA LYS A 81 17.42 10.75 -15.51
C LYS A 81 16.01 10.64 -14.95
N VAL A 82 15.84 9.79 -13.94
CA VAL A 82 14.60 9.68 -13.16
C VAL A 82 14.96 9.98 -11.71
N ASP A 83 14.33 11.00 -11.13
CA ASP A 83 14.44 11.24 -9.69
C ASP A 83 13.42 10.35 -8.96
N MET A 84 13.91 9.24 -8.42
CA MET A 84 13.05 8.30 -7.69
C MET A 84 12.44 8.91 -6.41
N HIS A 85 12.94 10.05 -5.91
CA HIS A 85 12.36 10.76 -4.77
C HIS A 85 11.13 11.59 -5.13
N GLN A 86 10.90 11.85 -6.43
CA GLN A 86 9.71 12.52 -6.95
C GLN A 86 8.74 11.48 -7.53
N GLU A 87 8.27 10.56 -6.69
CA GLU A 87 7.37 9.47 -7.11
C GLU A 87 6.10 9.98 -7.81
N GLN A 88 5.63 11.16 -7.42
CA GLN A 88 4.47 11.83 -8.03
C GLN A 88 4.65 12.17 -9.51
N GLU A 89 5.89 12.15 -10.04
CA GLU A 89 6.18 12.48 -11.44
C GLU A 89 6.14 11.26 -12.37
N PHE A 90 6.18 10.05 -11.82
CA PHE A 90 6.17 8.82 -12.61
C PHE A 90 5.18 7.76 -12.14
N TYR A 91 4.69 7.83 -10.90
CA TYR A 91 3.71 6.89 -10.35
C TYR A 91 2.30 7.46 -10.35
N SER A 92 1.32 6.67 -10.80
CA SER A 92 -0.10 7.00 -10.70
C SER A 92 -0.84 6.10 -9.68
N PRO A 93 -1.38 6.68 -8.59
CA PRO A 93 -2.14 5.90 -7.60
C PRO A 93 -3.48 5.40 -8.18
N LYS A 94 -3.85 4.17 -7.84
CA LYS A 94 -4.96 3.47 -8.51
C LYS A 94 -6.37 3.93 -8.13
N PHE A 95 -6.53 4.61 -6.99
CA PHE A 95 -7.84 5.06 -6.50
C PHE A 95 -7.99 6.58 -6.42
N PHE A 96 -6.97 7.32 -6.88
CA PHE A 96 -6.96 8.78 -6.85
C PHE A 96 -6.43 9.34 -8.17
N SER A 97 -7.11 10.33 -8.72
CA SER A 97 -6.61 11.11 -9.86
C SER A 97 -5.74 12.25 -9.36
N GLN A 98 -4.57 12.42 -9.97
CA GLN A 98 -3.68 13.55 -9.71
C GLN A 98 -4.05 14.72 -10.62
N SER A 99 -4.11 15.93 -10.07
CA SER A 99 -4.26 17.18 -10.82
C SER A 99 -3.33 18.27 -10.28
N PRO A 100 -2.96 19.30 -11.08
CA PRO A 100 -2.17 20.42 -10.58
C PRO A 100 -2.89 21.19 -9.48
N ASP A 101 -2.15 21.63 -8.46
CA ASP A 101 -2.67 22.45 -7.37
C ASP A 101 -1.75 23.66 -7.10
N PRO A 102 -2.29 24.91 -7.05
CA PRO A 102 -1.48 26.10 -6.85
C PRO A 102 -0.72 26.15 -5.53
N LYS A 103 -1.20 25.45 -4.48
CA LYS A 103 -0.63 25.46 -3.14
C LYS A 103 0.29 24.26 -2.88
N PHE A 104 -0.03 23.10 -3.44
CA PHE A 104 0.61 21.83 -3.08
C PHE A 104 1.37 21.14 -4.24
N LYS A 105 1.57 21.80 -5.39
CA LYS A 105 2.07 21.24 -6.67
C LYS A 105 1.07 20.26 -7.30
N PHE A 106 0.59 19.29 -6.53
CA PHE A 106 -0.42 18.32 -6.93
C PHE A 106 -1.54 18.19 -5.89
N LYS A 107 -2.76 17.93 -6.36
CA LYS A 107 -3.91 17.49 -5.58
C LYS A 107 -4.32 16.11 -6.03
N TYR A 108 -4.79 15.29 -5.09
CA TYR A 108 -5.34 13.97 -5.36
C TYR A 108 -6.83 13.97 -5.03
N THR A 109 -7.65 13.55 -6.00
CA THR A 109 -9.11 13.43 -5.84
C THR A 109 -9.50 11.97 -5.99
N PRO A 110 -10.37 11.41 -5.12
CA PRO A 110 -10.85 10.03 -5.29
C PRO A 110 -11.43 9.81 -6.69
N ILE A 111 -11.14 8.66 -7.29
CA ILE A 111 -11.77 8.25 -8.54
C ILE A 111 -13.21 7.81 -8.22
N GLU A 112 -14.17 8.40 -8.92
CA GLU A 112 -15.60 8.09 -8.82
C GLU A 112 -16.05 7.16 -9.97
N GLY A 113 -17.27 6.63 -9.87
CA GLY A 113 -17.83 5.73 -10.87
C GLY A 113 -17.27 4.31 -10.80
N GLU A 114 -17.34 3.57 -11.90
CA GLU A 114 -17.05 2.14 -11.92
C GLU A 114 -15.61 1.77 -11.54
N GLU A 115 -14.64 2.60 -11.91
CA GLU A 115 -13.22 2.37 -11.61
C GLU A 115 -12.83 2.88 -10.20
N GLY A 116 -13.77 3.47 -9.46
CA GLY A 116 -13.55 3.93 -8.10
C GLY A 116 -13.43 2.79 -7.08
N TYR A 117 -12.75 3.06 -5.96
CA TYR A 117 -12.51 2.06 -4.90
C TYR A 117 -13.79 1.35 -4.44
N TRP A 118 -14.86 2.12 -4.17
CA TRP A 118 -16.10 1.57 -3.62
C TRP A 118 -16.85 0.69 -4.62
N SER A 119 -16.90 1.08 -5.90
CA SER A 119 -17.52 0.29 -6.97
C SER A 119 -16.77 -1.01 -7.24
N LEU A 120 -15.43 -0.96 -7.24
CA LEU A 120 -14.58 -2.15 -7.34
C LEU A 120 -14.74 -3.07 -6.12
N ARG A 121 -14.88 -2.47 -4.92
CA ARG A 121 -15.13 -3.21 -3.69
C ARG A 121 -16.43 -3.99 -3.71
N GLU A 122 -17.51 -3.39 -4.18
CA GLU A 122 -18.81 -4.07 -4.29
C GLU A 122 -18.79 -5.24 -5.26
N ARG A 123 -18.00 -5.12 -6.34
CA ARG A 123 -17.83 -6.16 -7.37
C ARG A 123 -16.74 -7.18 -7.03
N HIS A 124 -15.98 -6.96 -5.96
CA HIS A 124 -14.80 -7.75 -5.59
C HIS A 124 -13.74 -7.80 -6.71
N ASP A 125 -13.65 -6.76 -7.54
CA ASP A 125 -12.70 -6.71 -8.66
C ASP A 125 -11.42 -5.99 -8.26
N TRP A 126 -10.40 -6.79 -7.97
CA TRP A 126 -9.04 -6.32 -7.66
C TRP A 126 -8.02 -6.71 -8.74
N SER A 127 -8.49 -7.10 -9.93
CA SER A 127 -7.64 -7.62 -11.02
C SER A 127 -6.54 -6.64 -11.44
N LYS A 128 -6.82 -5.33 -11.37
CA LYS A 128 -5.87 -4.25 -11.71
C LYS A 128 -4.99 -3.79 -10.53
N GLN A 129 -5.16 -4.37 -9.33
CA GLN A 129 -4.39 -3.97 -8.16
C GLN A 129 -3.10 -4.78 -8.02
N PRO A 130 -1.96 -4.13 -7.76
CA PRO A 130 -0.71 -4.84 -7.57
C PRO A 130 -0.74 -5.63 -6.26
N ARG A 131 -0.21 -6.86 -6.29
CA ARG A 131 -0.10 -7.72 -5.10
C ARG A 131 1.17 -7.41 -4.32
N ILE A 132 1.27 -6.21 -3.76
CA ILE A 132 2.53 -5.64 -3.22
C ILE A 132 3.21 -6.42 -2.09
N PHE A 133 2.48 -7.35 -1.46
CA PHE A 133 2.98 -8.24 -0.42
C PHE A 133 3.50 -9.58 -0.95
N GLU A 134 3.21 -9.95 -2.20
CA GLU A 134 3.68 -11.19 -2.82
C GLU A 134 5.09 -11.02 -3.42
N ASP A 135 5.81 -12.13 -3.56
CA ASP A 135 7.18 -12.15 -4.10
C ASP A 135 7.22 -11.92 -5.62
N ASP A 136 6.15 -12.31 -6.33
CA ASP A 136 5.99 -12.19 -7.77
C ASP A 136 5.33 -10.87 -8.21
N CYS A 137 5.18 -9.91 -7.29
CA CYS A 137 4.65 -8.60 -7.65
C CYS A 137 5.57 -7.91 -8.65
N GLU A 138 5.06 -7.75 -9.87
CA GLU A 138 5.77 -7.06 -10.93
C GLU A 138 6.02 -5.59 -10.62
N ALA A 139 6.98 -5.01 -11.34
CA ALA A 139 7.22 -3.57 -11.30
C ALA A 139 6.02 -2.84 -11.93
N PHE A 140 5.57 -1.77 -11.29
CA PHE A 140 4.49 -0.93 -11.78
C PHE A 140 4.81 0.52 -11.45
N TYR A 141 4.39 1.42 -12.32
CA TYR A 141 4.47 2.86 -12.15
C TYR A 141 3.22 3.50 -12.76
#